data_AF-J9FQY0-F1
#
_entry.id   AF-J9FQY0-F1
#
_cell.length_a   1.000
_cell.length_b   1.000
_cell.length_c   1.000
_cell.angle_alpha   90.00
_cell.angle_beta   90.00
_cell.angle_gamma   90.00
#
_symmetry.space_group_name_H-M   'P 1'
#
loop_
_entity.id
_entity.type
_entity.pdbx_description
1 polymer ?
#
loop_
_entity_poly.entity_id
_entity_poly.type
_entity_poly.pdbx_seq_one_letter_code
_entity_poly.pdbx_strand_id
1 'polypeptide(L)'
;MEEYRIAAVLKADVSMFDFQQASFHSPKELEAYAAQAKALSLFETGVAGAGCETTLTLVTCSYEWKEARNILVAVKAEPER
;
A
#
# COMPACT_ATOMS: atom_id res chain seq x y z
N MET A 1 -20.52 3.04 -4.15
CA MET A 1 -19.17 3.59 -4.42
C MET A 1 -18.24 2.94 -3.41
N GLU A 2 -17.15 2.32 -3.85
CA GLU A 2 -16.15 1.80 -2.90
C GLU A 2 -15.20 2.93 -2.50
N GLU A 3 -14.86 3.00 -1.22
CA GLU A 3 -13.90 3.96 -0.68
C GLU A 3 -12.65 3.24 -0.20
N TYR A 4 -11.48 3.83 -0.48
CA TYR A 4 -10.19 3.33 -0.05
C TYR A 4 -9.44 4.45 0.67
N ARG A 5 -8.89 4.15 1.85
CA ARG A 5 -8.15 5.09 2.68
C ARG A 5 -6.66 4.81 2.56
N ILE A 6 -5.88 5.85 2.26
CA ILE A 6 -4.44 5.73 2.04
C ILE A 6 -3.76 5.31 3.36
N ALA A 7 -3.16 4.13 3.37
CA ALA A 7 -2.40 3.59 4.49
C ALA A 7 -0.92 3.95 4.40
N ALA A 8 -0.36 4.03 3.19
CA ALA A 8 1.03 4.39 2.96
C ALA A 8 1.23 5.13 1.63
N VAL A 9 2.17 6.07 1.63
CA VAL A 9 2.72 6.75 0.44
C VAL A 9 4.22 6.50 0.42
N LEU A 10 4.76 5.98 -0.68
CA LEU A 10 6.15 5.59 -0.83
C LEU A 10 6.76 6.19 -2.10
N LYS A 11 8.08 6.41 -2.05
CA LYS A 11 8.95 6.52 -3.22
C LYS A 11 9.91 5.34 -3.17
N ALA A 12 9.74 4.40 -4.10
CA ALA A 12 10.48 3.13 -4.09
C ALA A 12 10.56 2.54 -5.50
N ASP A 13 11.44 1.57 -5.67
CA ASP A 13 11.43 0.65 -6.81
C ASP A 13 11.18 -0.80 -6.32
N VAL A 14 11.12 -1.76 -7.25
CA VAL A 14 10.73 -3.14 -6.95
C VAL A 14 11.71 -3.84 -6.01
N SER A 15 12.96 -3.38 -5.93
CA SER A 15 13.95 -3.94 -5.01
C SER A 15 13.71 -3.53 -3.56
N MET A 16 13.02 -2.40 -3.35
CA MET A 16 12.71 -1.85 -2.03
C MET A 16 11.34 -2.31 -1.51
N PHE A 17 10.36 -2.41 -2.41
CA PHE A 17 9.00 -2.82 -2.08
C PHE A 17 8.36 -3.52 -3.28
N ASP A 18 7.89 -4.76 -3.10
CA ASP A 18 7.26 -5.54 -4.17
C ASP A 18 5.81 -5.07 -4.43
N PHE A 19 5.68 -3.87 -4.99
CA PHE A 19 4.38 -3.28 -5.34
C PHE A 19 3.65 -4.04 -6.46
N GLN A 20 4.27 -5.06 -7.06
CA GLN A 20 3.67 -5.89 -8.11
C GLN A 20 2.96 -7.13 -7.54
N GLN A 21 3.13 -7.43 -6.25
CA GLN A 21 2.43 -8.51 -5.58
C GLN A 21 0.92 -8.23 -5.54
N ALA A 22 0.19 -8.90 -6.44
CA ALA A 22 -1.27 -8.78 -6.57
C ALA A 22 -2.04 -9.98 -6.00
N SER A 23 -1.34 -11.01 -5.53
CA SER A 23 -1.93 -12.25 -5.01
C SER A 23 -1.33 -12.62 -3.67
N PHE A 24 -2.21 -12.97 -2.74
CA PHE A 24 -1.88 -13.30 -1.36
C PHE A 24 -2.64 -14.57 -0.99
N HIS A 25 -1.99 -15.49 -0.28
CA HIS A 25 -2.59 -16.77 0.09
C HIS A 25 -3.40 -16.68 1.38
N SER A 26 -3.23 -15.60 2.14
CA SER A 26 -3.96 -15.37 3.37
C SER A 26 -4.11 -13.87 3.68
N PRO A 27 -5.14 -13.48 4.47
CA PRO A 27 -5.26 -12.11 4.98
C PRO A 27 -4.02 -11.64 5.74
N LYS A 28 -3.34 -12.54 6.45
CA LYS A 28 -2.11 -12.22 7.19
C LYS A 28 -0.96 -11.77 6.28
N GLU A 29 -0.85 -12.34 5.08
CA GLU A 29 0.13 -11.89 4.09
C GLU A 29 -0.21 -10.50 3.55
N LEU A 30 -1.50 -10.20 3.36
CA LEU A 30 -1.97 -8.88 2.94
C LEU A 30 -1.71 -7.82 4.04
N GLU A 31 -1.96 -8.16 5.30
CA GLU A 31 -1.62 -7.31 6.45
C GLU A 31 -0.12 -7.06 6.54
N ALA A 32 0.71 -8.09 6.32
CA ALA A 32 2.16 -7.94 6.29
C ALA A 32 2.63 -7.03 5.15
N TYR A 33 2.03 -7.14 3.97
CA TYR A 33 2.27 -6.24 2.84
C TYR A 33 1.93 -4.78 3.18
N ALA A 34 0.75 -4.53 3.76
CA ALA A 34 0.35 -3.20 4.20
C ALA A 34 1.25 -2.65 5.32
N ALA A 35 1.67 -3.51 6.26
CA ALA A 35 2.60 -3.14 7.33
C ALA A 35 4.00 -2.78 6.79
N GLN A 36 4.51 -3.55 5.83
CA GLN A 36 5.77 -3.25 5.15
C GLN A 36 5.69 -1.92 4.39
N ALA A 37 4.60 -1.69 3.65
CA ALA A 37 4.35 -0.43 2.96
C ALA A 37 4.37 0.75 3.93
N LYS A 38 3.72 0.60 5.09
CA LYS A 38 3.65 1.62 6.14
C LYS A 38 5.01 1.90 6.77
N ALA A 39 5.82 0.87 7.01
CA ALA A 39 7.18 1.02 7.54
C ALA A 39 8.11 1.82 6.60
N LEU A 40 7.85 1.78 5.30
CA LEU A 40 8.58 2.53 4.27
C LEU A 40 7.91 3.86 3.90
N SER A 41 6.81 4.23 4.57
CA SER A 41 6.02 5.38 4.15
C SER A 41 6.73 6.70 4.46
N LEU A 42 6.59 7.65 3.55
CA LEU A 42 7.11 9.02 3.69
C LEU A 42 6.31 9.86 4.69
N PHE A 43 5.06 9.47 4.98
CA PHE A 43 4.16 10.23 5.84
C PHE A 43 3.38 9.29 6.75
N GLU A 44 3.09 9.72 7.98
CA GLU A 44 2.09 9.07 8.80
C GLU A 44 0.68 9.40 8.30
N THR A 45 -0.14 8.37 8.11
CA THR A 45 -1.49 8.49 7.52
C THR A 45 -2.61 8.31 8.54
N GLY A 46 -2.30 7.84 9.76
CA GLY A 46 -3.30 7.50 10.78
C GLY A 46 -4.18 6.29 10.47
N VAL A 47 -4.01 5.63 9.32
CA VAL A 47 -4.80 4.46 8.91
C VAL A 47 -4.08 3.17 9.33
N ALA A 48 -4.80 2.26 9.98
CA ALA A 48 -4.31 0.93 10.31
C ALA A 48 -4.49 0.00 9.10
N GLY A 49 -3.49 -0.84 8.83
CA GLY A 49 -3.56 -1.89 7.80
C GLY A 49 -4.06 -3.24 8.33
N ALA A 50 -4.39 -3.34 9.62
CA ALA A 50 -4.83 -4.58 10.26
C ALA A 50 -6.28 -4.89 9.90
N GLY A 51 -6.60 -6.18 9.70
CA GLY A 51 -7.94 -6.64 9.35
C GLY A 51 -8.37 -6.33 7.91
N CYS A 52 -7.47 -5.85 7.05
CA CYS A 52 -7.83 -5.56 5.67
C CYS A 52 -7.98 -6.84 4.85
N GLU A 53 -9.11 -6.96 4.13
CA GLU A 53 -9.35 -8.06 3.18
C GLU A 53 -8.93 -7.69 1.75
N THR A 54 -8.74 -6.40 1.49
CA THR A 54 -8.40 -5.88 0.16
C THR A 54 -7.57 -4.61 0.29
N THR A 55 -6.48 -4.55 -0.50
CA THR A 55 -5.69 -3.34 -0.69
C THR A 55 -5.78 -2.86 -2.13
N LEU A 56 -5.74 -1.56 -2.34
CA LEU A 56 -5.55 -0.92 -3.63
C LEU A 56 -4.15 -0.30 -3.68
N THR A 57 -3.32 -0.79 -4.61
CA THR A 57 -1.98 -0.25 -4.85
C THR A 57 -1.98 0.56 -6.15
N LEU A 58 -1.78 1.87 -6.05
CA LEU A 58 -1.64 2.78 -7.18
C LEU A 58 -0.16 3.06 -7.42
N VAL A 59 0.30 2.88 -8.65
CA VAL A 59 1.71 3.03 -9.01
C VAL A 59 1.84 3.97 -10.21
N THR A 60 2.72 4.95 -10.11
CA THR A 60 3.12 5.80 -11.23
C THR A 60 4.64 5.93 -11.30
N CYS A 61 5.16 6.33 -12.45
CA CYS A 61 6.58 6.63 -12.59
C CYS A 61 6.99 7.80 -11.68
N SER A 62 8.24 7.75 -11.21
CA SER A 62 8.94 8.89 -10.63
C SER A 62 10.18 9.19 -11.48
N TYR A 63 10.64 10.44 -11.40
CA TYR A 63 11.81 10.95 -12.12
C TYR A 63 13.04 11.12 -11.22
N GLU A 64 12.97 10.66 -9.96
CA GLU A 64 14.04 10.87 -8.97
C GLU A 64 15.26 9.97 -9.19
N TRP A 65 15.05 8.72 -9.62
CA TRP A 65 16.10 7.82 -10.06
C TRP A 65 15.55 6.82 -11.08
N LYS A 66 16.45 6.06 -11.72
CA LYS A 66 16.05 5.00 -12.66
C LYS A 66 15.15 4.00 -11.93
N GLU A 67 14.02 3.66 -12.56
CA GLU A 67 13.03 2.71 -12.02
C GLU A 67 12.24 3.17 -10.79
N ALA A 68 12.49 4.38 -10.29
CA ALA A 68 11.71 4.98 -9.20
C ALA A 68 10.21 5.01 -9.52
N ARG A 69 9.38 4.74 -8.52
CA ARG A 69 7.92 4.83 -8.57
C ARG A 69 7.40 5.65 -7.39
N ASN A 70 6.32 6.39 -7.63
CA ASN A 70 5.46 6.85 -6.55
C ASN A 70 4.37 5.79 -6.36
N ILE A 71 4.26 5.27 -5.13
CA ILE A 71 3.37 4.16 -4.81
C ILE A 71 2.45 4.61 -3.68
N LEU A 72 1.16 4.38 -3.85
CA LEU A 72 0.16 4.56 -2.80
C LEU A 72 -0.45 3.20 -2.49
N VAL A 73 -0.43 2.81 -1.22
CA VAL A 73 -1.13 1.63 -0.73
C VAL A 73 -2.32 2.11 0.11
N ALA A 74 -3.52 1.72 -0.30
CA ALA A 74 -4.76 2.06 0.38
C ALA A 74 -5.51 0.79 0.81
N VAL A 75 -6.22 0.87 1.92
CA VAL A 75 -7.09 -0.22 2.42
C VAL A 75 -8.55 0.15 2.20
N LYS A 76 -9.39 -0.84 1.90
CA LYS A 76 -10.84 -0.60 1.74
C LYS A 76 -11.42 -0.07 3.06
N ALA A 77 -12.17 1.03 2.99
CA ALA A 77 -12.88 1.56 4.16
C ALA A 77 -14.00 0.59 4.56
N GLU A 78 -14.18 0.36 5.86
CA GLU A 78 -15.41 -0.26 6.34
C GLU A 78 -16.59 0.68 6.07
N PRO A 79 -17.77 0.15 5.71
CA PRO A 79 -18.97 0.98 5.56
C PRO A 79 -19.24 1.73 6.87
N GLU A 80 -19.48 3.04 6.78
CA GLU A 80 -20.03 3.79 7.92
C GLU A 80 -21.35 3.14 8.32
N ARG A 81 -21.46 2.80 9.60
CA ARG A 81 -22.53 1.98 10.16
C ARG A 81 -23.69 2.82 10.67
#